data_AF-A0A929QIP5-F1
#
_entry.id   AF-A0A929QIP5-F1
#
_cell.length_a   1.000
_cell.length_b   1.000
_cell.length_c   1.000
_cell.angle_alpha   90.00
_cell.angle_beta   90.00
_cell.angle_gamma   90.00
#
_symmetry.space_group_name_H-M   'P 1'
#
loop_
_entity.id
_entity.type
_entity.pdbx_description
1 polymer ?
#
loop_
_entity_poly.entity_id
_entity_poly.type
_entity_poly.pdbx_seq_one_letter_code
_entity_poly.pdbx_strand_id
1 'polypeptide(L)'
;MQTKGKNYFLEKAELQKNVRKRVTDGIRGIKFSDITTDPKLVKFDINHSQGKVVGDTIYFSNLNGKNVEISLTDKYSGVKNIVVYGGNAYIKKNIIANNKKQDVLSIIAVRDTEEKGGNILVEPSVFEIDAIMYADNSLVSYHDGKILSPGNGGTYELLKNQLYIFGSIFSNNTIGGSVNFKDGKAICPYYVKTECSVDEAQKYDLYNLRRGYENISPTDPNFKDKAYTLIIEYNPLIQYKNIPFFQLKK
;
A
#
# COMPACT_ATOMS: atom_id res chain seq x y z
N MET A 1 40.77 1.14 -14.29
CA MET A 1 39.73 2.09 -13.83
C MET A 1 38.50 1.30 -13.44
N GLN A 2 38.25 1.08 -12.14
CA GLN A 2 37.00 0.52 -11.64
C GLN A 2 36.01 1.66 -11.43
N THR A 3 34.94 1.69 -12.23
CA THR A 3 33.79 2.56 -11.98
C THR A 3 33.05 2.06 -10.74
N LYS A 4 33.22 2.77 -9.62
CA LYS A 4 32.39 2.60 -8.43
C LYS A 4 30.93 2.93 -8.79
N GLY A 5 30.13 1.90 -9.06
CA GLY A 5 28.68 2.03 -9.05
C GLY A 5 28.23 2.42 -7.64
N LYS A 6 27.84 3.69 -7.46
CA LYS A 6 27.14 4.09 -6.24
C LYS A 6 25.76 3.40 -6.26
N ASN A 7 25.59 2.39 -5.43
CA ASN A 7 24.29 1.80 -5.13
C ASN A 7 23.43 2.86 -4.42
N TYR A 8 22.51 3.50 -5.14
CA TYR A 8 21.52 4.42 -4.57
C TYR A 8 20.29 3.63 -4.13
N PHE A 9 20.42 2.83 -3.08
CA PHE A 9 19.27 2.42 -2.29
C PHE A 9 19.30 3.22 -0.99
N LEU A 10 18.28 4.05 -0.77
CA LEU A 10 18.00 4.60 0.55
C LEU A 10 17.84 3.43 1.52
N GLU A 11 18.50 3.49 2.66
CA GLU A 11 18.11 2.64 3.78
C GLU A 11 16.64 2.92 4.10
N LYS A 12 15.87 1.87 4.40
CA LYS A 12 14.44 1.94 4.69
C LYS A 12 14.07 3.06 5.66
N ALA A 13 14.89 3.28 6.69
CA ALA A 13 14.72 4.33 7.68
C ALA A 13 14.80 5.76 7.09
N GLU A 14 15.72 5.99 6.16
CA GLU A 14 15.88 7.29 5.53
C GLU A 14 14.73 7.57 4.54
N LEU A 15 14.28 6.55 3.78
CA LEU A 15 13.08 6.68 2.96
C LEU A 15 11.86 7.03 3.81
N GLN A 16 11.63 6.32 4.92
CA GLN A 16 10.50 6.57 5.82
C GLN A 16 10.55 8.00 6.38
N LYS A 17 11.72 8.44 6.86
CA LYS A 17 11.92 9.80 7.36
C LYS A 17 11.62 10.85 6.28
N ASN A 18 12.07 10.63 5.05
CA ASN A 18 11.88 11.55 3.94
C ASN A 18 10.41 11.64 3.51
N VAL A 19 9.73 10.50 3.35
CA VAL A 19 8.30 10.47 2.98
C VAL A 19 7.47 11.18 4.05
N ARG A 20 7.66 10.83 5.34
CA ARG A 20 6.98 11.49 6.45
C ARG A 20 7.20 12.99 6.45
N LYS A 21 8.45 13.44 6.32
CA LYS A 21 8.77 14.87 6.29
C LYS A 21 8.05 15.58 5.15
N ARG A 22 8.07 15.02 3.92
CA ARG A 22 7.40 15.62 2.76
C ARG A 22 5.89 15.67 2.92
N VAL A 23 5.28 14.63 3.49
CA VAL A 23 3.84 14.63 3.80
C VAL A 23 3.52 15.72 4.82
N THR A 24 4.23 15.79 5.94
CA THR A 24 3.99 16.79 7.00
C THR A 24 4.23 18.22 6.50
N ASP A 25 5.29 18.44 5.70
CA ASP A 25 5.56 19.74 5.08
C ASP A 25 4.46 20.11 4.06
N GLY A 26 3.97 19.14 3.29
CA GLY A 26 2.94 19.33 2.26
C GLY A 26 1.55 19.65 2.81
N ILE A 27 1.19 19.13 3.99
CA ILE A 27 -0.10 19.44 4.64
C ILE A 27 -0.07 20.74 5.47
N ARG A 28 1.12 21.27 5.77
CA ARG A 28 1.25 22.44 6.64
C ARG A 28 0.57 23.65 6.00
N GLY A 29 -0.33 24.28 6.75
CA GLY A 29 -1.07 25.46 6.29
C GLY A 29 -2.22 25.17 5.32
N ILE A 30 -2.51 23.89 5.02
CA ILE A 30 -3.72 23.52 4.29
C ILE A 30 -4.93 23.67 5.21
N LYS A 31 -5.94 24.41 4.74
CA LYS A 31 -7.29 24.35 5.27
C LYS A 31 -8.06 23.25 4.53
N PHE A 32 -8.44 22.21 5.25
CA PHE A 32 -9.24 21.11 4.73
C PHE A 32 -10.71 21.51 4.67
N SER A 33 -11.37 21.19 3.56
CA SER A 33 -12.78 21.46 3.31
C SER A 33 -13.40 20.23 2.66
N ASP A 34 -14.72 20.25 2.45
CA ASP A 34 -15.34 19.18 1.68
C ASP A 34 -14.79 19.15 0.24
N ILE A 35 -14.50 17.95 -0.27
CA ILE A 35 -14.08 17.73 -1.65
C ILE A 35 -15.34 17.67 -2.51
N THR A 36 -15.48 18.65 -3.40
CA THR A 36 -16.64 18.79 -4.30
C THR A 36 -16.41 18.18 -5.70
N THR A 37 -15.44 17.27 -5.84
CA THR A 37 -14.83 16.74 -7.09
C THR A 37 -13.82 17.67 -7.76
N ASP A 38 -12.72 17.10 -8.26
CA ASP A 38 -11.73 17.78 -9.10
C ASP A 38 -11.79 17.19 -10.53
N PRO A 39 -12.07 18.00 -11.57
CA PRO A 39 -12.11 17.52 -12.95
C PRO A 39 -10.74 17.10 -13.54
N LYS A 40 -9.60 17.38 -12.89
CA LYS A 40 -8.26 17.00 -13.39
C LYS A 40 -7.78 15.65 -12.87
N LEU A 41 -8.41 15.12 -11.83
CA LEU A 41 -8.11 13.82 -11.26
C LEU A 41 -9.34 12.93 -11.51
N VAL A 42 -9.27 12.05 -12.53
CA VAL A 42 -10.19 10.90 -12.79
C VAL A 42 -11.09 10.63 -11.59
N LYS A 43 -12.41 10.65 -11.80
CA LYS A 43 -13.45 10.41 -10.79
C LYS A 43 -13.00 9.40 -9.73
N PHE A 44 -12.66 9.92 -8.55
CA PHE A 44 -12.40 9.14 -7.34
C PHE A 44 -13.66 9.18 -6.49
N ASP A 45 -14.14 8.01 -6.10
CA ASP A 45 -15.17 7.86 -5.08
C ASP A 45 -14.46 7.75 -3.72
N ILE A 46 -14.67 8.77 -2.89
CA ILE A 46 -14.10 8.89 -1.55
C ILE A 46 -15.24 8.98 -0.55
N ASN A 47 -15.30 8.02 0.37
CA ASN A 47 -16.27 8.03 1.47
C ASN A 47 -15.91 9.02 2.60
N HIS A 48 -14.87 9.84 2.42
CA HIS A 48 -14.53 10.91 3.34
C HIS A 48 -14.70 12.26 2.67
N SER A 49 -15.57 13.11 3.24
CA SER A 49 -15.88 14.40 2.64
C SER A 49 -14.69 15.35 2.71
N GLN A 50 -13.82 15.27 3.71
CA GLN A 50 -12.77 16.26 3.95
C GLN A 50 -11.42 15.89 3.33
N GLY A 51 -10.95 16.74 2.41
CA GLY A 51 -9.62 16.64 1.82
C GLY A 51 -9.32 17.86 0.93
N LYS A 52 -8.11 17.92 0.35
CA LYS A 52 -7.68 19.06 -0.46
C LYS A 52 -6.81 18.64 -1.62
N VAL A 53 -7.11 19.17 -2.81
CA VAL A 53 -6.23 19.07 -3.97
C VAL A 53 -5.23 20.22 -3.99
N VAL A 54 -3.95 19.88 -4.14
CA VAL A 54 -2.83 20.81 -4.32
C VAL A 54 -1.94 20.26 -5.44
N GLY A 55 -2.00 20.88 -6.62
CA GLY A 55 -1.35 20.35 -7.82
C GLY A 55 -1.89 18.96 -8.16
N ASP A 56 -0.98 18.01 -8.39
CA ASP A 56 -1.33 16.61 -8.71
C ASP A 56 -1.48 15.72 -7.45
N THR A 57 -1.67 16.33 -6.28
CA THR A 57 -1.78 15.62 -5.00
C THR A 57 -3.10 15.89 -4.31
N ILE A 58 -3.79 14.83 -3.88
CA ILE A 58 -4.92 14.89 -2.97
C ILE A 58 -4.41 14.57 -1.56
N TYR A 59 -4.63 15.50 -0.64
CA TYR A 59 -4.34 15.33 0.78
C TYR A 59 -5.60 15.07 1.58
N PHE A 60 -5.56 14.05 2.42
CA PHE A 60 -6.51 13.76 3.48
C PHE A 60 -5.79 13.86 4.83
N SER A 61 -6.38 14.55 5.79
CA SER A 61 -5.79 14.79 7.12
C SER A 61 -6.90 14.93 8.17
N ASN A 62 -6.53 15.03 9.45
CA ASN A 62 -7.45 15.10 10.59
C ASN A 62 -8.39 13.88 10.68
N LEU A 63 -7.93 12.72 10.21
CA LEU A 63 -8.73 11.52 10.07
C LEU A 63 -8.93 10.79 11.41
N ASN A 64 -8.04 10.99 12.39
CA ASN A 64 -8.13 10.36 13.71
C ASN A 64 -8.29 8.82 13.63
N GLY A 65 -7.48 8.18 12.79
CA GLY A 65 -7.51 6.75 12.52
C GLY A 65 -8.59 6.27 11.55
N LYS A 66 -9.48 7.15 11.06
CA LYS A 66 -10.51 6.78 10.09
C LYS A 66 -9.92 6.38 8.74
N ASN A 67 -10.68 5.55 8.02
CA ASN A 67 -10.29 5.07 6.71
C ASN A 67 -10.73 6.05 5.62
N VAL A 68 -9.87 6.29 4.64
CA VAL A 68 -10.19 6.94 3.38
C VAL A 68 -10.33 5.85 2.34
N GLU A 69 -11.52 5.70 1.78
CA GLU A 69 -11.73 4.81 0.64
C GLU A 69 -11.13 5.44 -0.61
N ILE A 70 -10.34 4.63 -1.34
CA ILE A 70 -9.77 4.96 -2.64
C ILE A 70 -10.43 4.02 -3.64
N SER A 71 -11.47 4.54 -4.29
CA SER A 71 -12.17 3.84 -5.36
C SER A 71 -12.08 4.68 -6.63
N LEU A 72 -11.43 4.16 -7.65
CA LEU A 72 -11.41 4.76 -8.98
C LEU A 72 -12.66 4.29 -9.75
N THR A 73 -13.41 5.20 -10.37
CA THR A 73 -14.56 4.78 -11.20
C THR A 73 -14.14 4.23 -12.56
N ASP A 74 -12.95 4.61 -13.03
CA ASP A 74 -12.36 4.25 -14.33
C ASP A 74 -10.83 4.16 -14.23
N LYS A 75 -10.17 3.79 -15.33
CA LYS A 75 -8.70 3.85 -15.43
C LYS A 75 -8.18 5.26 -15.19
N TYR A 76 -7.04 5.37 -14.50
CA TYR A 76 -6.42 6.68 -14.26
C TYR A 76 -5.35 7.03 -15.30
N SER A 77 -5.10 8.32 -15.53
CA SER A 77 -4.05 8.83 -16.41
C SER A 77 -3.17 9.91 -15.73
N GLY A 78 -1.96 10.11 -16.23
CA GLY A 78 -1.01 11.11 -15.70
C GLY A 78 -0.29 10.65 -14.43
N VAL A 79 0.37 11.62 -13.77
CA VAL A 79 1.02 11.41 -12.46
C VAL A 79 0.08 11.92 -11.38
N LYS A 80 -0.22 11.10 -10.39
CA LYS A 80 -1.15 11.43 -9.29
C LYS A 80 -0.61 10.96 -7.95
N ASN A 81 -0.92 11.69 -6.89
CA ASN A 81 -0.55 11.32 -5.53
C ASN A 81 -1.77 11.40 -4.62
N ILE A 82 -1.98 10.37 -3.81
CA ILE A 82 -2.98 10.32 -2.76
C ILE A 82 -2.22 10.19 -1.44
N VAL A 83 -2.41 11.17 -0.56
CA VAL A 83 -1.78 11.23 0.75
C VAL A 83 -2.85 11.15 1.81
N VAL A 84 -2.75 10.14 2.67
CA VAL A 84 -3.65 9.89 3.80
C VAL A 84 -2.84 10.05 5.08
N TYR A 85 -3.02 11.17 5.78
CA TYR A 85 -2.32 11.49 7.02
C TYR A 85 -3.22 11.27 8.23
N GLY A 86 -2.76 10.46 9.19
CA GLY A 86 -3.52 10.14 10.40
C GLY A 86 -4.67 9.16 10.19
N GLY A 87 -4.77 8.52 9.03
CA GLY A 87 -5.81 7.54 8.70
C GLY A 87 -5.26 6.39 7.88
N ASN A 88 -6.12 5.45 7.50
CA ASN A 88 -5.74 4.34 6.62
C ASN A 88 -6.28 4.56 5.21
N ALA A 89 -5.56 4.11 4.19
CA ALA A 89 -6.06 4.07 2.83
C ALA A 89 -6.76 2.74 2.59
N TYR A 90 -7.97 2.73 2.00
CA TYR A 90 -8.73 1.51 1.78
C TYR A 90 -9.07 1.33 0.30
N ILE A 91 -8.54 0.26 -0.30
CA ILE A 91 -8.69 -0.07 -1.71
C ILE A 91 -9.76 -1.16 -1.82
N LYS A 92 -10.94 -0.80 -2.33
CA LYS A 92 -12.07 -1.72 -2.52
C LYS A 92 -12.26 -2.21 -3.95
N LYS A 93 -11.68 -1.49 -4.91
CA LYS A 93 -11.77 -1.76 -6.34
C LYS A 93 -10.38 -1.75 -6.94
N ASN A 94 -10.25 -2.39 -8.10
CA ASN A 94 -9.00 -2.36 -8.84
C ASN A 94 -8.57 -0.93 -9.16
N ILE A 95 -7.26 -0.73 -9.18
CA ILE A 95 -6.64 0.53 -9.52
C ILE A 95 -5.85 0.27 -10.80
N ILE A 96 -6.34 0.76 -11.92
CA ILE A 96 -5.79 0.40 -13.24
C ILE A 96 -5.32 1.68 -13.94
N ALA A 97 -4.08 1.68 -14.40
CA ALA A 97 -3.52 2.74 -15.23
C ALA A 97 -4.09 2.65 -16.65
N ASN A 98 -4.32 3.80 -17.28
CA ASN A 98 -4.68 3.84 -18.69
C ASN A 98 -3.49 3.40 -19.57
N ASN A 99 -2.28 3.81 -19.21
CA ASN A 99 -1.03 3.41 -19.83
C ASN A 99 0.05 3.14 -18.77
N LYS A 100 0.32 1.87 -18.44
CA LYS A 100 1.32 1.45 -17.44
C LYS A 100 2.75 1.95 -17.71
N LYS A 101 3.07 2.34 -18.95
CA LYS A 101 4.39 2.88 -19.33
C LYS A 101 4.50 4.40 -19.13
N GLN A 102 3.40 5.08 -18.78
CA GLN A 102 3.38 6.53 -18.63
C GLN A 102 2.66 6.95 -17.35
N ASP A 103 1.52 6.38 -17.03
CA ASP A 103 0.70 6.81 -15.92
C ASP A 103 1.23 6.24 -14.61
N VAL A 104 1.24 7.06 -13.57
CA VAL A 104 1.75 6.69 -12.25
C VAL A 104 0.86 7.25 -11.15
N LEU A 105 0.34 6.36 -10.32
CA LEU A 105 -0.33 6.73 -9.07
C LEU A 105 0.57 6.39 -7.88
N SER A 106 0.66 7.32 -6.93
CA SER A 106 1.22 7.08 -5.61
C SER A 106 0.13 7.08 -4.54
N ILE A 107 0.13 6.07 -3.66
CA ILE A 107 -0.76 5.99 -2.50
C ILE A 107 0.10 5.97 -1.25
N ILE A 108 -0.05 6.97 -0.40
CA ILE A 108 0.84 7.23 0.73
C ILE A 108 -0.02 7.33 2.00
N ALA A 109 0.04 6.31 2.85
CA ALA A 109 -0.60 6.30 4.17
C ALA A 109 0.46 6.53 5.26
N VAL A 110 0.34 7.66 5.96
CA VAL A 110 1.28 8.10 7.00
C VAL A 110 0.54 8.28 8.32
N ARG A 111 1.17 7.87 9.42
CA ARG A 111 0.61 8.05 10.74
C ARG A 111 0.64 9.52 11.15
N ASP A 112 -0.35 9.95 11.92
CA ASP A 112 -0.31 11.27 12.55
C ASP A 112 0.64 11.29 13.77
N THR A 113 0.73 12.46 14.40
CA THR A 113 1.51 12.65 15.63
C THR A 113 1.00 11.85 16.83
N GLU A 114 -0.23 11.35 16.77
CA GLU A 114 -0.82 10.45 17.77
C GLU A 114 -0.62 8.97 17.39
N GLU A 115 0.18 8.69 16.36
CA GLU A 115 0.51 7.36 15.84
C GLU A 115 -0.69 6.61 15.25
N LYS A 116 -1.76 7.32 14.85
CA LYS A 116 -2.97 6.74 14.25
C LYS A 116 -2.86 6.61 12.74
N GLY A 117 -3.49 5.57 12.19
CA GLY A 117 -3.56 5.31 10.75
C GLY A 117 -2.32 4.62 10.19
N GLY A 118 -1.98 4.93 8.94
CA GLY A 118 -0.75 4.47 8.28
C GLY A 118 -0.81 3.08 7.63
N ASN A 119 -1.96 2.40 7.63
CA ASN A 119 -2.13 1.16 6.87
C ASN A 119 -2.69 1.44 5.47
N ILE A 120 -2.40 0.52 4.55
CA ILE A 120 -3.15 0.35 3.31
C ILE A 120 -3.93 -0.95 3.44
N LEU A 121 -5.25 -0.85 3.37
CA LEU A 121 -6.21 -1.94 3.52
C LEU A 121 -6.69 -2.34 2.12
N VAL A 122 -6.68 -3.63 1.79
CA VAL A 122 -7.08 -4.13 0.46
C VAL A 122 -8.19 -5.17 0.58
N GLU A 123 -9.30 -4.93 -0.10
CA GLU A 123 -10.41 -5.89 -0.20
C GLU A 123 -9.97 -7.18 -0.92
N PRO A 124 -10.44 -8.37 -0.50
CA PRO A 124 -10.19 -9.62 -1.20
C PRO A 124 -10.68 -9.69 -2.65
N SER A 125 -11.67 -8.86 -3.03
CA SER A 125 -12.16 -8.76 -4.40
C SER A 125 -11.22 -8.02 -5.36
N VAL A 126 -10.23 -7.28 -4.83
CA VAL A 126 -9.24 -6.54 -5.62
C VAL A 126 -8.21 -7.52 -6.18
N PHE A 127 -8.04 -7.50 -7.50
CA PHE A 127 -7.10 -8.38 -8.19
C PHE A 127 -5.98 -7.62 -8.93
N GLU A 128 -6.11 -6.31 -9.12
CA GLU A 128 -5.11 -5.50 -9.82
C GLU A 128 -4.93 -4.11 -9.18
N ILE A 129 -3.68 -3.75 -8.89
CA ILE A 129 -3.28 -2.43 -8.40
C ILE A 129 -2.05 -1.94 -9.17
N ASP A 130 -2.24 -0.94 -10.01
CA ASP A 130 -1.19 -0.18 -10.68
C ASP A 130 -0.85 1.05 -9.84
N ALA A 131 -0.02 0.91 -8.81
CA ALA A 131 0.38 2.04 -7.96
C ALA A 131 1.71 1.80 -7.23
N ILE A 132 2.41 2.90 -6.96
CA ILE A 132 3.49 2.93 -5.96
C ILE A 132 2.85 3.21 -4.61
N MET A 133 3.10 2.35 -3.64
CA MET A 133 2.44 2.38 -2.35
C MET A 133 3.44 2.56 -1.21
N TYR A 134 3.13 3.48 -0.31
CA TYR A 134 3.85 3.66 0.94
C TYR A 134 2.86 3.53 2.10
N ALA A 135 3.14 2.63 3.03
CA ALA A 135 2.42 2.47 4.28
C ALA A 135 3.39 2.62 5.44
N ASP A 136 3.13 3.58 6.32
CA ASP A 136 3.89 3.70 7.57
C ASP A 136 3.78 2.45 8.44
N ASN A 137 2.65 1.74 8.37
CA ASN A 137 2.43 0.46 9.00
C ASN A 137 2.47 -0.66 7.94
N SER A 138 1.34 -1.25 7.58
CA SER A 138 1.31 -2.39 6.65
C SER A 138 0.29 -2.24 5.53
N LEU A 139 0.60 -2.93 4.43
CA LEU A 139 -0.38 -3.37 3.44
C LEU A 139 -1.02 -4.67 3.96
N VAL A 140 -2.33 -4.68 4.17
CA VAL A 140 -3.03 -5.82 4.76
C VAL A 140 -4.34 -6.12 4.04
N SER A 141 -4.79 -7.36 4.13
CA SER A 141 -6.12 -7.73 3.66
C SER A 141 -7.17 -7.33 4.69
N TYR A 142 -8.25 -6.74 4.22
CA TYR A 142 -9.31 -6.21 5.07
C TYR A 142 -10.67 -6.47 4.44
N HIS A 143 -11.61 -6.94 5.25
CA HIS A 143 -12.99 -7.19 4.85
C HIS A 143 -13.90 -7.05 6.07
N ASP A 144 -15.13 -6.55 5.90
CA ASP A 144 -16.14 -6.47 6.96
C ASP A 144 -15.64 -5.87 8.29
N GLY A 145 -14.95 -4.72 8.23
CA GLY A 145 -14.57 -4.01 9.46
C GLY A 145 -13.25 -4.48 10.10
N LYS A 146 -12.60 -5.51 9.56
CA LYS A 146 -11.47 -6.19 10.22
C LYS A 146 -10.32 -6.50 9.28
N ILE A 147 -9.11 -6.43 9.84
CA ILE A 147 -7.89 -6.94 9.20
C ILE A 147 -7.90 -8.47 9.31
N LEU A 148 -7.66 -9.14 8.19
CA LEU A 148 -7.87 -10.58 8.06
C LEU A 148 -6.66 -11.41 8.51
N SER A 149 -6.96 -12.49 9.23
CA SER A 149 -6.08 -13.62 9.61
C SER A 149 -6.94 -14.89 9.64
N PRO A 150 -6.40 -16.12 9.74
CA PRO A 150 -7.23 -17.33 9.75
C PRO A 150 -8.26 -17.31 10.89
N GLY A 151 -7.84 -16.88 12.08
CA GLY A 151 -8.68 -16.72 13.26
C GLY A 151 -9.57 -15.48 13.22
N ASN A 152 -9.40 -14.60 12.22
CA ASN A 152 -10.19 -13.38 12.07
C ASN A 152 -10.86 -13.27 10.68
N GLY A 153 -11.40 -14.37 10.17
CA GLY A 153 -12.23 -14.39 8.95
C GLY A 153 -11.46 -14.38 7.63
N GLY A 154 -10.13 -14.41 7.65
CA GLY A 154 -9.26 -14.58 6.48
C GLY A 154 -9.21 -16.03 6.01
N THR A 155 -10.35 -16.56 5.58
CA THR A 155 -10.46 -17.93 5.05
C THR A 155 -9.80 -18.04 3.68
N TYR A 156 -9.47 -19.27 3.29
CA TYR A 156 -9.02 -19.58 1.93
C TYR A 156 -10.02 -19.08 0.88
N GLU A 157 -11.30 -19.41 1.03
CA GLU A 157 -12.34 -19.03 0.05
C GLU A 157 -12.43 -17.52 -0.17
N LEU A 158 -12.22 -16.73 0.88
CA LEU A 158 -12.23 -15.28 0.80
C LEU A 158 -10.96 -14.74 0.12
N LEU A 159 -9.79 -15.31 0.43
CA LEU A 159 -8.48 -14.80 0.02
C LEU A 159 -7.83 -15.54 -1.16
N LYS A 160 -8.55 -16.45 -1.83
CA LYS A 160 -8.04 -17.27 -2.95
C LYS A 160 -7.69 -16.47 -4.21
N ASN A 161 -8.28 -15.30 -4.39
CA ASN A 161 -8.05 -14.49 -5.58
C ASN A 161 -6.63 -13.93 -5.58
N GLN A 162 -5.94 -14.09 -6.72
CA GLN A 162 -4.64 -13.49 -6.91
C GLN A 162 -4.75 -11.96 -6.91
N LEU A 163 -3.77 -11.31 -6.28
CA LEU A 163 -3.55 -9.87 -6.38
C LEU A 163 -2.26 -9.60 -7.17
N TYR A 164 -2.40 -8.95 -8.31
CA TYR A 164 -1.29 -8.44 -9.10
C TYR A 164 -1.08 -6.95 -8.83
N ILE A 165 0.16 -6.56 -8.53
CA ILE A 165 0.57 -5.19 -8.25
C ILE A 165 1.66 -4.78 -9.23
N PHE A 166 1.36 -3.84 -10.13
CA PHE A 166 2.38 -3.21 -10.96
C PHE A 166 2.83 -1.89 -10.32
N GLY A 167 3.97 -1.92 -9.62
CA GLY A 167 4.34 -0.82 -8.75
C GLY A 167 5.54 -1.08 -7.86
N SER A 168 5.48 -0.53 -6.65
CA SER A 168 6.46 -0.76 -5.58
C SER A 168 5.76 -0.61 -4.24
N ILE A 169 6.16 -1.38 -3.25
CA ILE A 169 5.55 -1.37 -1.91
C ILE A 169 6.63 -1.04 -0.89
N PHE A 170 6.42 0.06 -0.17
CA PHE A 170 7.27 0.49 0.93
C PHE A 170 6.45 0.41 2.21
N SER A 171 6.67 -0.62 3.02
CA SER A 171 5.90 -0.84 4.24
C SER A 171 6.73 -1.46 5.36
N ASN A 172 6.12 -1.51 6.54
CA ASN A 172 6.62 -2.25 7.70
C ASN A 172 6.02 -3.66 7.82
N ASN A 173 5.42 -4.19 6.75
CA ASN A 173 5.10 -5.61 6.70
C ASN A 173 6.33 -6.49 6.95
N THR A 174 6.09 -7.68 7.49
CA THR A 174 7.07 -8.76 7.46
C THR A 174 6.98 -9.54 6.15
N ILE A 175 8.05 -10.24 5.79
CA ILE A 175 8.05 -11.23 4.69
C ILE A 175 8.37 -12.58 5.31
N GLY A 176 7.37 -13.46 5.39
CA GLY A 176 7.48 -14.77 6.05
C GLY A 176 7.52 -14.70 7.58
N GLY A 177 7.12 -13.58 8.21
CA GLY A 177 7.14 -13.43 9.67
C GLY A 177 6.23 -14.41 10.41
N SER A 178 5.19 -14.91 9.73
CA SER A 178 4.28 -15.91 10.31
C SER A 178 4.79 -17.35 10.28
N VAL A 179 5.80 -17.63 9.45
CA VAL A 179 6.39 -18.97 9.28
C VAL A 179 7.83 -19.03 9.78
N ASN A 180 8.51 -17.90 9.84
CA ASN A 180 9.83 -17.75 10.44
C ASN A 180 9.69 -17.41 11.92
N PHE A 181 10.12 -18.33 12.76
CA PHE A 181 10.06 -18.15 14.22
C PHE A 181 11.36 -17.56 14.74
N LYS A 182 11.25 -16.64 15.70
CA LYS A 182 12.36 -16.19 16.54
C LYS A 182 12.05 -16.61 17.97
N ASP A 183 12.97 -17.34 18.61
CA ASP A 183 12.80 -17.85 19.98
C ASP A 183 11.50 -18.65 20.18
N GLY A 184 11.07 -19.39 19.15
CA GLY A 184 9.85 -20.19 19.17
C GLY A 184 8.54 -19.39 18.98
N LYS A 185 8.61 -18.09 18.68
CA LYS A 185 7.44 -17.22 18.44
C LYS A 185 7.43 -16.67 17.02
N ALA A 186 6.24 -16.46 16.46
CA ALA A 186 6.10 -15.80 15.17
C ALA A 186 6.63 -14.35 15.26
N ILE A 187 6.99 -13.77 14.12
CA ILE A 187 7.57 -12.43 14.01
C ILE A 187 6.51 -11.46 13.49
N CYS A 188 6.28 -10.39 14.24
CA CYS A 188 5.39 -9.30 13.87
C CYS A 188 6.24 -8.06 13.52
N PRO A 189 5.67 -7.09 12.79
CA PRO A 189 6.27 -5.77 12.66
C PRO A 189 6.54 -5.13 14.02
N TYR A 190 7.60 -4.32 14.11
CA TYR A 190 8.02 -3.68 15.37
C TYR A 190 6.94 -2.80 16.04
N TYR A 191 5.98 -2.28 15.26
CA TYR A 191 4.93 -1.39 15.76
C TYR A 191 3.75 -2.17 16.36
N VAL A 192 3.68 -3.50 16.20
CA VAL A 192 2.69 -4.37 16.83
C VAL A 192 3.16 -4.65 18.25
N LYS A 193 2.43 -4.14 19.24
CA LYS A 193 2.81 -4.20 20.67
C LYS A 193 2.24 -5.40 21.42
N THR A 194 1.35 -6.17 20.80
CA THR A 194 0.71 -7.35 21.39
C THR A 194 1.57 -8.60 21.22
N GLU A 195 1.24 -9.68 21.94
CA GLU A 195 1.90 -10.97 21.73
C GLU A 195 1.76 -11.42 20.26
N CYS A 196 2.90 -11.76 19.65
CA CYS A 196 2.93 -12.18 18.27
C CYS A 196 2.62 -13.68 18.14
N SER A 197 1.34 -14.00 18.24
CA SER A 197 0.84 -15.31 17.82
C SER A 197 1.01 -15.48 16.30
N VAL A 198 0.96 -16.72 15.82
CA VAL A 198 0.96 -17.00 14.36
C VAL A 198 -0.19 -16.27 13.68
N ASP A 199 -1.38 -16.26 14.30
CA ASP A 199 -2.56 -15.57 13.77
C ASP A 199 -2.33 -14.06 13.62
N GLU A 200 -1.74 -13.43 14.65
CA GLU A 200 -1.42 -12.00 14.62
C GLU A 200 -0.34 -11.68 13.57
N ALA A 201 0.72 -12.49 13.50
CA ALA A 201 1.79 -12.32 12.52
C ALA A 201 1.27 -12.39 11.07
N GLN A 202 0.32 -13.29 10.80
CA GLN A 202 -0.23 -13.46 9.46
C GLN A 202 -1.01 -12.25 8.94
N LYS A 203 -1.49 -11.36 9.82
CA LYS A 203 -2.16 -10.11 9.40
C LYS A 203 -1.21 -9.18 8.64
N TYR A 204 0.06 -9.19 9.02
CA TYR A 204 1.08 -8.26 8.52
C TYR A 204 2.14 -8.93 7.63
N ASP A 205 2.01 -10.23 7.40
CA ASP A 205 2.90 -10.97 6.54
C ASP A 205 2.45 -10.85 5.08
N LEU A 206 3.28 -10.23 4.23
CA LEU A 206 2.96 -10.12 2.80
C LEU A 206 2.75 -11.48 2.13
N TYR A 207 3.39 -12.53 2.65
CA TYR A 207 3.17 -13.90 2.18
C TYR A 207 1.72 -14.35 2.35
N ASN A 208 1.02 -13.82 3.34
CA ASN A 208 -0.36 -14.19 3.69
C ASN A 208 -1.38 -13.13 3.26
N LEU A 209 -0.96 -12.10 2.51
CA LEU A 209 -1.87 -11.07 1.99
C LEU A 209 -2.98 -11.72 1.15
N ARG A 210 -2.65 -12.74 0.36
CA ARG A 210 -3.60 -13.61 -0.35
C ARG A 210 -3.29 -15.07 -0.07
N ARG A 211 -4.32 -15.91 -0.03
CA ARG A 211 -4.26 -17.31 0.41
C ARG A 211 -4.96 -18.19 -0.60
N GLY A 212 -4.21 -18.60 -1.59
CA GLY A 212 -4.63 -19.52 -2.64
C GLY A 212 -3.54 -20.56 -2.83
N TYR A 213 -3.49 -21.57 -1.97
CA TYR A 213 -2.91 -22.83 -2.40
C TYR A 213 -4.04 -23.65 -2.99
N GLU A 214 -4.23 -23.58 -4.30
CA GLU A 214 -4.66 -24.80 -4.96
C GLU A 214 -3.45 -25.74 -4.98
N ASN A 215 -3.65 -27.05 -4.86
CA ASN A 215 -2.61 -28.04 -5.13
C ASN A 215 -2.34 -28.03 -6.65
N ILE A 216 -1.72 -26.98 -7.15
CA ILE A 216 -1.40 -26.83 -8.56
C ILE A 216 -0.18 -27.70 -8.82
N SER A 217 -0.32 -28.66 -9.74
CA SER A 217 0.80 -29.50 -10.12
C SER A 217 1.96 -28.63 -10.61
N PRO A 218 3.22 -28.87 -10.18
CA PRO A 218 4.41 -28.23 -10.74
C PRO A 218 4.53 -28.38 -12.26
N THR A 219 3.75 -29.27 -12.87
CA THR A 219 3.68 -29.50 -14.32
C THR A 219 2.57 -28.70 -15.03
N ASP A 220 1.76 -27.90 -14.34
CA ASP A 220 0.80 -26.98 -15.00
C ASP A 220 1.61 -25.94 -15.80
N PRO A 221 1.35 -25.74 -17.10
CA PRO A 221 2.04 -24.75 -17.92
C PRO A 221 1.89 -23.31 -17.38
N ASN A 222 0.86 -23.03 -16.57
CA ASN A 222 0.62 -21.76 -15.90
C ASN A 222 1.00 -21.80 -14.41
N PHE A 223 1.79 -22.79 -13.96
CA PHE A 223 2.16 -22.95 -12.55
C PHE A 223 2.75 -21.66 -11.96
N LYS A 224 3.63 -20.96 -12.69
CA LYS A 224 4.20 -19.70 -12.22
C LYS A 224 3.15 -18.61 -12.01
N ASP A 225 2.11 -18.57 -12.82
CA ASP A 225 1.07 -17.54 -12.76
C ASP A 225 -0.03 -17.90 -11.75
N LYS A 226 -0.13 -19.14 -11.32
CA LYS A 226 -1.15 -19.57 -10.34
C LYS A 226 -0.59 -19.99 -8.97
N ALA A 227 0.72 -20.27 -8.88
CA ALA A 227 1.37 -20.65 -7.63
C ALA A 227 1.59 -19.47 -6.67
N TYR A 228 1.58 -18.23 -7.19
CA TYR A 228 1.73 -17.02 -6.37
C TYR A 228 0.40 -16.30 -6.27
N THR A 229 -0.07 -16.11 -5.04
CA THR A 229 -1.33 -15.44 -4.76
C THR A 229 -1.18 -13.93 -4.67
N LEU A 230 0.06 -13.46 -4.52
CA LEU A 230 0.48 -12.07 -4.61
C LEU A 230 1.62 -11.99 -5.62
N ILE A 231 1.42 -11.21 -6.69
CA ILE A 231 2.46 -10.90 -7.68
C ILE A 231 2.77 -9.41 -7.58
N ILE A 232 4.04 -9.07 -7.43
CA ILE A 232 4.50 -7.68 -7.43
C ILE A 232 5.50 -7.54 -8.59
N GLU A 233 5.10 -6.79 -9.61
CA GLU A 233 5.97 -6.41 -10.71
C GLU A 233 6.45 -4.97 -10.52
N TYR A 234 7.77 -4.77 -10.59
CA TYR A 234 8.37 -3.47 -10.37
C TYR A 234 8.01 -2.48 -11.49
N ASN A 235 7.43 -1.33 -11.13
CA ASN A 235 7.22 -0.24 -12.08
C ASN A 235 8.48 0.64 -12.18
N PRO A 236 9.23 0.60 -13.31
CA PRO A 236 10.48 1.35 -13.45
C PRO A 236 10.30 2.86 -13.47
N LEU A 237 9.08 3.35 -13.73
CA LEU A 237 8.79 4.78 -13.78
C LEU A 237 9.07 5.50 -12.46
N ILE A 238 9.15 4.80 -11.33
CA ILE A 238 9.55 5.40 -10.04
C ILE A 238 10.95 6.05 -10.09
N GLN A 239 11.85 5.55 -10.94
CA GLN A 239 13.20 6.11 -11.11
C GLN A 239 13.23 7.27 -12.11
N TYR A 240 12.37 7.24 -13.13
CA TYR A 240 12.43 8.16 -14.26
C TYR A 240 11.47 9.34 -14.12
N LYS A 241 10.33 9.13 -13.48
CA LYS A 241 9.39 10.20 -13.17
C LYS A 241 9.80 10.84 -11.84
N ASN A 242 9.83 12.16 -11.82
CA ASN A 242 10.14 12.95 -10.63
C ASN A 242 8.97 12.86 -9.62
N ILE A 243 8.74 11.68 -9.04
CA ILE A 243 7.63 11.44 -8.11
C ILE A 243 7.98 12.07 -6.76
N PRO A 244 7.33 13.18 -6.36
CA PRO A 244 7.86 14.09 -5.35
C PRO A 244 8.19 13.45 -4.00
N PHE A 245 7.43 12.43 -3.60
CA PHE A 245 7.55 11.78 -2.30
C PHE A 245 8.68 10.74 -2.22
N PHE A 246 9.08 10.16 -3.36
CA PHE A 246 10.07 9.07 -3.42
C PHE A 246 11.43 9.53 -3.95
N GLN A 247 11.61 10.84 -4.16
CA GLN A 247 12.90 11.39 -4.57
C GLN A 247 13.89 11.46 -3.42
N LEU A 248 15.07 10.87 -3.68
CA LEU A 248 16.31 11.14 -2.99
C LEU A 248 16.72 12.61 -3.15
N LYS A 249 17.17 13.27 -2.07
CA LYS A 249 17.95 14.51 -2.25
C LYS A 249 19.23 14.13 -2.99
N LYS A 250 19.51 14.82 -4.10
CA LYS A 250 20.83 14.82 -4.71
C LYS A 250 21.82 15.57 -3.83
#